data_AF-A0A838WJH3-F1
#
_entry.id   AF-A0A838WJH3-F1
#
_cell.length_a   1.000
_cell.length_b   1.000
_cell.length_c   1.000
_cell.angle_alpha   90.00
_cell.angle_beta   90.00
_cell.angle_gamma   90.00
#
_symmetry.space_group_name_H-M   'P 1'
#
loop_
_entity.id
_entity.type
_entity.pdbx_description
1 polymer ?
#
loop_
_entity_poly.entity_id
_entity_poly.type
_entity_poly.pdbx_seq_one_letter_code
_entity_poly.pdbx_strand_id
1 'polypeptide(L)'
;LVLTVICLHEYYSGKKKRHTCKQITVSTREKRVIILTKTRAGKVHDKRLLHESEIVQYIPDEVAIEGDLGFHGLEKEFVNVHLPHKKPKGKELTQQQKEENRE
;
A
#
# COMPACT_ATOMS: atom_id res chain seq x y z
N LEU A 1 -3.55 -1.99 -2.96
CA LEU A 1 -3.88 -0.59 -3.33
C LEU A 1 -4.51 0.13 -2.12
N VAL A 2 -4.28 1.44 -1.95
CA VAL A 2 -4.95 2.23 -0.90
C VAL A 2 -6.00 3.13 -1.54
N LEU A 3 -7.26 2.92 -1.20
CA LEU A 3 -8.35 3.78 -1.64
C LEU A 3 -8.50 4.96 -0.66
N THR A 4 -8.34 6.18 -1.15
CA THR A 4 -8.51 7.41 -0.36
C THR A 4 -9.77 8.15 -0.82
N VAL A 5 -10.67 8.48 0.11
CA VAL A 5 -11.95 9.15 -0.15
C VAL A 5 -12.05 10.39 0.76
N ILE A 6 -12.89 11.37 0.37
CA ILE A 6 -13.21 12.52 1.22
C ILE A 6 -14.25 12.08 2.27
N CYS A 7 -14.00 12.39 3.54
CA CYS A 7 -14.93 12.10 4.66
C CYS A 7 -15.20 13.36 5.49
N LEU A 8 -16.32 13.40 6.22
CA LEU A 8 -16.74 14.56 7.02
C LEU A 8 -16.01 14.69 8.37
N HIS A 9 -15.69 15.96 8.67
CA HIS A 9 -15.25 16.67 9.89
C HIS A 9 -14.11 16.14 10.80
N GLU A 10 -13.89 14.84 10.97
CA GLU A 10 -12.98 14.34 12.03
C GLU A 10 -11.54 14.02 11.55
N TYR A 11 -11.29 14.03 10.23
CA TYR A 11 -10.04 13.47 9.65
C TYR A 11 -9.24 14.45 8.80
N TYR A 12 -8.90 15.62 9.34
CA TYR A 12 -8.09 16.60 8.62
C TYR A 12 -6.70 16.04 8.28
N SER A 13 -6.31 16.14 7.01
CA SER A 13 -4.98 15.77 6.53
C SER A 13 -4.22 17.01 6.08
N GLY A 14 -3.13 17.35 6.78
CA GLY A 14 -2.29 18.50 6.43
C GLY A 14 -1.68 18.40 5.02
N LYS A 15 -1.30 17.19 4.58
CA LYS A 15 -0.74 16.95 3.23
C LYS A 15 -1.75 17.26 2.12
N LYS A 16 -3.03 16.99 2.36
CA LYS A 16 -4.12 17.16 1.38
C LYS A 16 -4.94 18.44 1.63
N LYS A 17 -4.68 19.16 2.73
CA LYS A 17 -5.39 20.36 3.21
C LYS A 17 -6.92 20.21 3.26
N ARG A 18 -7.41 19.01 3.56
CA ARG A 18 -8.85 18.68 3.63
C ARG A 18 -9.08 17.43 4.48
N HIS A 19 -10.33 17.18 4.86
CA HIS A 19 -10.70 15.96 5.57
C HIS A 19 -10.69 14.76 4.60
N THR A 20 -9.91 13.75 4.95
CA THR A 20 -9.71 12.57 4.10
C THR A 20 -9.76 11.33 4.95
N CYS A 21 -10.31 10.27 4.40
CA CYS A 21 -10.30 8.93 4.96
C CYS A 21 -9.70 7.97 3.94
N LYS A 22 -9.20 6.83 4.41
CA LYS A 22 -8.63 5.81 3.54
C LYS A 22 -8.87 4.41 4.05
N GLN A 23 -8.82 3.49 3.11
CA GLN A 23 -9.01 2.06 3.28
C GLN A 23 -7.93 1.34 2.46
N ILE A 24 -7.50 0.19 2.94
CA ILE A 24 -6.66 -0.72 2.16
C ILE A 24 -7.58 -1.66 1.41
N THR A 25 -7.24 -1.86 0.14
CA THR A 25 -7.94 -2.81 -0.73
C THR A 25 -6.98 -3.86 -1.22
N VAL A 26 -7.45 -5.11 -1.18
CA VAL A 26 -6.81 -6.25 -1.82
C VAL A 26 -7.65 -6.57 -3.05
N SER A 27 -6.98 -6.66 -4.19
CA SER A 27 -7.61 -6.92 -5.48
C SER A 27 -6.89 -8.03 -6.22
N THR A 28 -7.61 -8.73 -7.09
CA THR A 28 -7.02 -9.65 -8.06
C THR A 28 -6.28 -8.90 -9.15
N ARG A 29 -5.46 -9.63 -9.93
CA ARG A 29 -4.87 -9.14 -11.19
C ARG A 29 -5.90 -8.65 -12.20
N GLU A 30 -7.13 -9.17 -12.15
CA GLU A 30 -8.27 -8.74 -12.97
C GLU A 30 -8.96 -7.47 -12.44
N LYS A 31 -8.31 -6.73 -11.51
CA LYS A 31 -8.81 -5.48 -10.91
C LYS A 31 -10.11 -5.63 -10.12
N ARG A 32 -10.45 -6.86 -9.70
CA ARG A 32 -11.61 -7.10 -8.82
C ARG A 32 -11.19 -6.93 -7.37
N VAL A 33 -11.85 -6.04 -6.63
CA VAL A 33 -11.63 -5.86 -5.18
C VAL A 33 -12.27 -7.03 -4.42
N ILE A 34 -11.46 -7.75 -3.63
CA ILE A 34 -11.92 -8.88 -2.80
C ILE A 34 -12.05 -8.45 -1.34
N ILE A 35 -11.12 -7.63 -0.86
CA ILE A 35 -11.08 -7.20 0.55
C ILE A 35 -11.05 -5.67 0.62
N LEU A 36 -11.83 -5.13 1.54
CA LEU A 36 -11.87 -3.72 1.87
C LEU A 36 -11.79 -3.57 3.39
N THR A 37 -10.73 -2.95 3.90
CA THR A 37 -10.54 -2.76 5.35
C THR A 37 -11.45 -1.65 5.89
N LYS A 38 -11.63 -1.59 7.21
CA LYS A 38 -12.35 -0.48 7.86
C LYS A 38 -11.78 0.89 7.46
N THR A 39 -12.68 1.87 7.30
CA THR A 39 -12.32 3.27 7.07
C THR A 39 -11.51 3.84 8.22
N ARG A 40 -10.36 4.44 7.89
CA ARG A 40 -9.47 5.11 8.84
C ARG A 40 -9.13 6.52 8.39
N ALA A 41 -8.64 7.35 9.31
CA ALA A 41 -8.23 8.71 9.01
C ALA A 41 -7.11 8.75 7.95
N GLY A 42 -7.21 9.65 6.97
CA GLY A 42 -6.21 9.81 5.91
C GLY A 42 -4.82 10.20 6.41
N LYS A 43 -4.74 10.76 7.64
CA LYS A 43 -3.48 11.11 8.32
C LYS A 43 -2.68 9.90 8.82
N VAL A 44 -3.32 8.74 9.02
CA VAL A 44 -2.63 7.50 9.46
C VAL A 44 -1.61 7.08 8.39
N HIS A 45 -0.48 6.46 8.72
CA HIS A 45 0.43 5.95 7.69
C HIS A 45 -0.10 4.66 7.07
N ASP A 46 0.08 4.44 5.76
CA ASP A 46 -0.45 3.27 5.04
C ASP A 46 0.08 1.94 5.61
N LYS A 47 1.39 1.87 5.91
CA LYS A 47 2.00 0.70 6.59
C LYS A 47 1.32 0.39 7.94
N ARG A 48 1.02 1.41 8.75
CA ARG A 48 0.36 1.20 10.06
C ARG A 48 -1.06 0.69 9.86
N LEU A 49 -1.76 1.24 8.88
CA LEU A 49 -3.10 0.80 8.52
C LEU A 49 -3.11 -0.68 8.08
N LEU A 50 -2.11 -1.11 7.32
CA LEU A 50 -1.97 -2.50 6.88
C LEU A 50 -1.74 -3.44 8.06
N HIS A 51 -0.79 -3.08 8.93
CA HIS A 51 -0.47 -3.86 10.12
C HIS A 51 -1.68 -3.97 11.08
N GLU A 52 -2.38 -2.88 11.35
CA GLU A 52 -3.61 -2.89 12.18
C GLU A 52 -4.77 -3.67 11.55
N SER A 53 -4.77 -3.85 10.23
CA SER A 53 -5.83 -4.59 9.54
C SER A 53 -5.65 -6.11 9.60
N GLU A 54 -4.45 -6.57 9.94
CA GLU A 54 -4.08 -7.98 10.05
C GLU A 54 -4.35 -8.81 8.77
N ILE A 55 -4.70 -8.20 7.64
CA ILE A 55 -5.13 -8.93 6.43
C ILE A 55 -4.01 -9.78 5.83
N VAL A 56 -2.76 -9.33 5.95
CA VAL A 56 -1.59 -9.95 5.30
C VAL A 56 -1.30 -11.32 5.92
N GLN A 57 -1.59 -11.51 7.20
CA GLN A 57 -1.35 -12.77 7.91
C GLN A 57 -2.31 -13.90 7.49
N TYR A 58 -3.41 -13.54 6.81
CA TYR A 58 -4.39 -14.50 6.29
C TYR A 58 -4.18 -14.81 4.80
N ILE A 59 -3.17 -14.19 4.16
CA ILE A 59 -2.80 -14.48 2.79
C ILE A 59 -1.86 -15.69 2.82
N PRO A 60 -2.16 -16.79 2.11
CA PRO A 60 -1.28 -17.94 2.04
C PRO A 60 0.09 -17.54 1.48
N ASP A 61 1.15 -18.18 1.99
CA ASP A 61 2.53 -17.89 1.57
C ASP A 61 2.74 -18.11 0.07
N GLU A 62 1.95 -18.96 -0.60
CA GLU A 62 2.04 -19.20 -2.04
C GLU A 62 1.49 -18.03 -2.90
N VAL A 63 0.75 -17.10 -2.29
CA VAL A 63 0.13 -15.98 -3.00
C VAL A 63 1.08 -14.78 -3.00
N ALA A 64 1.49 -14.34 -4.19
CA ALA A 64 2.28 -13.14 -4.35
C ALA A 64 1.51 -11.88 -3.92
N ILE A 65 2.13 -11.08 -3.06
CA ILE A 65 1.60 -9.80 -2.57
C ILE A 65 2.29 -8.68 -3.34
N GLU A 66 1.56 -8.05 -4.25
CA GLU A 66 2.03 -6.90 -5.02
C GLU A 66 1.57 -5.60 -4.34
N GLY A 67 2.49 -4.65 -4.13
CA GLY A 67 2.19 -3.43 -3.38
C GLY A 67 3.02 -2.22 -3.79
N ASP A 68 2.62 -1.05 -3.29
CA ASP A 68 3.33 0.21 -3.52
C ASP A 68 4.53 0.39 -2.58
N LEU A 69 5.47 1.26 -2.96
CA LEU A 69 6.60 1.69 -2.12
C LEU A 69 6.20 2.25 -0.74
N GLY A 70 4.93 2.65 -0.55
CA GLY A 70 4.39 3.06 0.76
C GLY A 70 4.36 1.94 1.80
N PHE A 71 4.51 0.68 1.36
CA PHE A 71 4.59 -0.52 2.20
C PHE A 71 6.01 -1.04 2.38
N HIS A 72 7.03 -0.27 2.01
CA HIS A 72 8.42 -0.69 2.16
C HIS A 72 8.75 -1.17 3.58
N GLY A 73 9.42 -2.31 3.67
CA GLY A 73 9.68 -3.06 4.89
C GLY A 73 8.70 -4.19 5.16
N LEU A 74 7.60 -4.31 4.39
CA LEU A 74 6.67 -5.45 4.47
C LEU A 74 7.35 -6.74 3.99
N GLU A 75 8.27 -6.65 3.03
CA GLU A 75 9.08 -7.74 2.51
C GLU A 75 10.02 -8.37 3.55
N LYS A 76 10.18 -7.75 4.72
CA LYS A 76 10.94 -8.30 5.86
C LYS A 76 10.06 -9.08 6.83
N GLU A 77 8.75 -8.85 6.77
CA GLU A 77 7.75 -9.39 7.69
C GLU A 77 7.02 -10.59 7.07
N PHE A 78 6.87 -10.61 5.74
CA PHE A 78 6.13 -11.63 4.99
C PHE A 78 6.91 -12.13 3.78
N VAL A 79 6.62 -13.36 3.35
CA VAL A 79 7.18 -13.96 2.14
C VAL A 79 6.39 -13.55 0.90
N ASN A 80 6.99 -13.73 -0.29
CA ASN A 80 6.36 -13.45 -1.59
C ASN A 80 5.78 -12.03 -1.75
N VAL A 81 6.41 -11.05 -1.11
CA VAL A 81 6.09 -9.62 -1.27
C VAL A 81 6.92 -9.04 -2.41
N HIS A 82 6.24 -8.51 -3.42
CA HIS A 82 6.82 -7.82 -4.56
C HIS A 82 6.51 -6.33 -4.47
N LEU A 83 7.55 -5.52 -4.20
CA LEU A 83 7.47 -4.07 -4.20
C LEU A 83 8.38 -3.50 -5.31
N PRO A 84 8.02 -2.35 -5.91
CA PRO A 84 8.89 -1.65 -6.84
C PRO A 84 10.23 -1.29 -6.22
N HIS A 85 11.26 -1.16 -7.07
CA HIS A 85 12.58 -0.67 -6.67
C HIS A 85 12.53 0.79 -6.23
N LYS A 86 12.93 1.04 -4.99
CA LYS A 86 13.09 2.39 -4.47
C LYS A 86 14.34 3.04 -5.04
N LYS A 87 14.21 4.26 -5.56
CA LYS A 87 15.36 5.06 -6.03
C LYS A 87 16.35 5.32 -4.88
N PRO A 88 17.63 4.93 -5.01
CA PRO A 88 18.65 5.21 -4.00
C PRO A 88 18.97 6.71 -3.92
N LYS A 89 19.36 7.19 -2.73
CA LYS A 89 19.63 8.62 -2.50
C LYS A 89 20.84 9.06 -3.35
N GLY A 90 20.65 10.08 -4.18
CA GLY A 90 21.71 10.64 -5.03
C GLY A 90 22.13 9.77 -6.21
N LYS A 91 21.36 8.72 -6.54
CA LYS A 91 21.64 7.79 -7.64
C LYS A 91 20.38 7.53 -8.46
N GLU A 92 20.55 7.08 -9.69
CA GLU A 92 19.45 6.68 -10.58
C GLU A 92 19.13 5.18 -10.46
N LEU A 93 17.90 4.81 -10.81
CA LEU A 93 17.55 3.41 -11.03
C LEU A 93 18.26 2.90 -12.29
N THR A 94 18.74 1.66 -12.24
CA THR A 94 19.27 0.98 -13.44
C THR A 94 18.15 0.79 -14.48
N GLN A 95 18.52 0.55 -15.74
CA GLN A 95 17.50 0.30 -16.78
C GLN A 95 16.66 -0.93 -16.44
N GLN A 96 17.30 -1.99 -15.93
CA GLN A 96 16.63 -3.20 -15.49
C GLN A 96 15.60 -2.91 -14.38
N GLN A 97 15.97 -2.16 -13.34
CA GLN A 97 15.02 -1.80 -12.27
C GLN A 97 13.86 -0.92 -12.77
N LYS A 98 14.06 -0.13 -13.82
CA LYS A 98 12.98 0.66 -14.42
C LYS A 98 12.02 -0.22 -15.22
N GLU A 99 12.52 -1.26 -15.85
CA GLU A 99 11.74 -2.24 -16.59
C GLU A 99 10.92 -3.10 -15.62
N GLU A 100 11.55 -3.62 -14.56
CA GLU A 100 10.87 -4.34 -13.47
C GLU A 100 9.80 -3.48 -12.77
N ASN A 101 9.97 -2.16 -12.69
CA ASN A 101 8.96 -1.25 -12.14
C ASN A 101 7.80 -0.92 -13.11
N ARG A 102 7.87 -1.36 -14.38
CA ARG A 102 6.84 -1.12 -15.41
C ARG A 102 5.95 -2.32 -15.67
N GLU A 103 6.38 -3.51 -15.26
CA GLU A 103 5.55 -4.72 -15.21
C GLU A 103 4.42 -4.56 -14.18
#